data_AF-A0A7S1L693-F1
#
_entry.id   AF-A0A7S1L693-F1
#
_cell.length_a   1.000
_cell.length_b   1.000
_cell.length_c   1.000
_cell.angle_alpha   90.00
_cell.angle_beta   90.00
_cell.angle_gamma   90.00
#
_symmetry.space_group_name_H-M   'P 1'
#
loop_
_entity.id
_entity.type
_entity.pdbx_description
1 polymer ?
#
loop_
_entity_poly.entity_id
_entity_poly.type
_entity_poly.pdbx_seq_one_letter_code
_entity_poly.pdbx_strand_id
1 'polypeptide(L)'
;AALALGLMRRWAVTTRRFPGCLTVHRLLLACCIVGLKAVDATGVSLTEFARVGGVGAWETARLEACLMYDLRFCPLPGPSDVSIVMSALASDAPDLTRAFA
;
A
#
# COMPACT_ATOMS: atom_id res chain seq x y z
N ALA A 1 6.18 2.86 -3.00
CA ALA A 1 5.78 3.38 -1.65
C ALA A 1 4.55 4.28 -1.70
N ALA A 2 4.53 5.36 -2.51
CA ALA A 2 3.41 6.31 -2.56
C ALA A 2 2.03 5.67 -2.86
N LEU A 3 1.96 4.72 -3.80
CA LEU A 3 0.71 4.00 -4.12
C LEU A 3 0.18 3.16 -2.96
N ALA A 4 1.07 2.50 -2.22
CA ALA A 4 0.69 1.69 -1.06
C ALA A 4 0.11 2.56 0.06
N LEU A 5 0.64 3.77 0.25
CA LEU A 5 0.10 4.76 1.19
C LEU A 5 -1.26 5.29 0.73
N GLY A 6 -1.42 5.57 -0.58
CA GLY A 6 -2.71 5.96 -1.16
C GLY A 6 -3.79 4.89 -0.96
N LEU A 7 -3.44 3.62 -1.20
CA LEU A 7 -4.29 2.46 -0.94
C LEU A 7 -4.65 2.32 0.54
N MET A 8 -3.69 2.50 1.44
CA MET A 8 -3.91 2.42 2.88
C MET A 8 -4.87 3.53 3.36
N ARG A 9 -4.69 4.77 2.88
CA ARG A 9 -5.60 5.89 3.15
C ARG A 9 -7.02 5.58 2.65
N ARG A 10 -7.15 5.09 1.43
CA ARG A 10 -8.45 4.73 0.85
C ARG A 10 -9.12 3.60 1.62
N TRP A 11 -8.37 2.58 2.02
CA TRP A 11 -8.88 1.48 2.83
C TRP A 11 -9.37 1.97 4.20
N ALA A 12 -8.62 2.86 4.86
CA ALA A 12 -9.01 3.43 6.15
C ALA A 12 -10.30 4.25 6.06
N VAL A 13 -10.46 5.06 5.00
CA VAL A 13 -11.69 5.82 4.73
C VAL A 13 -12.88 4.88 4.44
N THR A 14 -12.64 3.79 3.71
CA THR A 14 -13.70 2.87 3.27
C THR A 14 -14.20 1.98 4.40
N THR A 15 -13.28 1.41 5.19
CA THR A 15 -13.63 0.44 6.24
C THR A 15 -13.93 1.11 7.59
N ARG A 16 -13.47 2.34 7.80
CA ARG A 16 -13.48 3.05 9.10
C ARG A 16 -12.85 2.24 10.24
N ARG A 17 -11.91 1.35 9.92
CA ARG A 17 -11.21 0.51 10.89
C ARG A 17 -9.81 1.04 11.15
N PHE A 18 -9.40 1.01 12.42
CA PHE A 18 -8.00 1.22 12.81
C PHE A 18 -7.32 -0.14 12.96
N PRO A 19 -6.31 -0.45 12.14
CA PRO A 19 -5.52 -1.65 12.33
C PRO A 19 -4.58 -1.46 13.53
N GLY A 20 -4.47 -2.50 14.38
CA GLY A 20 -3.39 -2.59 15.37
C GLY A 20 -2.02 -2.80 14.72
N CYS A 21 -0.94 -2.74 15.49
CA CYS A 21 0.43 -2.74 14.95
C CYS A 21 0.77 -3.94 14.04
N LEU A 22 0.32 -5.16 14.40
CA LEU A 22 0.52 -6.37 13.58
C LEU A 22 -0.38 -6.40 12.34
N THR A 23 -1.52 -5.72 12.36
CA THR A 23 -2.41 -5.59 11.21
C THR A 23 -1.95 -4.49 10.26
N VAL A 24 -1.23 -3.48 10.73
CA VAL A 24 -0.60 -2.45 9.86
C VAL A 24 0.44 -3.08 8.93
N HIS A 25 1.31 -3.96 9.43
CA HIS A 25 2.30 -4.66 8.60
C HIS A 25 1.64 -5.45 7.46
N ARG A 26 0.64 -6.26 7.81
CA ARG A 26 -0.13 -7.07 6.84
C ARG A 26 -0.89 -6.20 5.84
N LEU A 27 -1.47 -5.08 6.29
CA LEU A 27 -2.14 -4.13 5.42
C LEU A 27 -1.15 -3.46 4.45
N LEU A 28 0.02 -3.06 4.94
CA LEU A 28 1.07 -2.47 4.11
C LEU A 28 1.54 -3.46 3.04
N LEU A 29 1.77 -4.72 3.41
CA LEU A 29 2.10 -5.79 2.45
C LEU A 29 1.03 -5.94 1.38
N ALA A 30 -0.25 -5.99 1.75
CA ALA A 30 -1.36 -6.08 0.81
C ALA A 30 -1.38 -4.88 -0.17
N CYS A 31 -1.23 -3.66 0.36
CA CYS A 31 -1.19 -2.44 -0.44
C CYS A 31 -0.01 -2.41 -1.40
N CYS A 32 1.15 -2.91 -0.99
CA CYS A 32 2.33 -3.01 -1.85
C CYS A 32 2.12 -3.99 -3.01
N ILE A 33 1.52 -5.16 -2.77
CA ILE A 33 1.28 -6.16 -3.83
C ILE A 33 0.27 -5.63 -4.85
N VAL A 34 -0.86 -5.12 -4.36
CA VAL A 34 -1.91 -4.57 -5.20
C VAL A 34 -1.40 -3.38 -6.00
N GLY A 35 -0.67 -2.47 -5.34
CA GLY A 35 -0.06 -1.32 -6.00
C GLY A 35 0.99 -1.70 -7.05
N LEU A 36 1.81 -2.72 -6.76
CA LEU A 36 2.84 -3.21 -7.68
C LEU A 36 2.20 -3.85 -8.92
N LYS A 37 1.24 -4.76 -8.74
CA LYS A 37 0.49 -5.38 -9.86
C LYS A 37 -0.29 -4.36 -10.70
N ALA A 38 -0.73 -3.25 -10.09
CA ALA A 38 -1.46 -2.20 -10.79
C ALA A 38 -0.57 -1.31 -11.67
N VAL A 39 0.74 -1.26 -11.42
CA VAL A 39 1.67 -0.35 -12.13
C VAL A 39 2.71 -1.10 -12.95
N ASP A 40 3.12 -2.28 -12.50
CA ASP A 40 4.18 -3.04 -13.12
C ASP A 40 3.66 -4.39 -13.61
N ALA A 41 3.65 -4.58 -14.92
CA ALA A 41 3.25 -5.81 -15.58
C ALA A 41 4.35 -6.88 -15.56
N THR A 42 5.56 -6.56 -15.07
CA THR A 42 6.73 -7.44 -15.15
C THR A 42 6.71 -8.64 -14.19
N GLY A 43 5.68 -8.79 -13.36
CA GLY A 43 5.33 -10.09 -12.78
C GLY A 43 6.25 -10.55 -11.65
N VAL A 44 6.54 -9.68 -10.67
CA VAL A 44 7.15 -10.13 -9.40
C VAL A 44 6.33 -11.29 -8.84
N SER A 45 6.98 -12.44 -8.68
CA SER A 45 6.29 -13.66 -8.26
C SER A 45 5.72 -13.47 -6.86
N LEU A 46 4.46 -13.87 -6.65
CA LEU A 46 3.80 -13.80 -5.34
C LEU A 46 4.64 -14.51 -4.25
N THR A 47 5.34 -15.58 -4.65
CA THR A 47 6.29 -16.34 -3.82
C THR A 47 7.48 -15.52 -3.34
N GLU A 48 8.04 -14.67 -4.20
CA GLU A 48 9.16 -13.82 -3.83
C GLU A 48 8.71 -12.70 -2.90
N PHE A 49 7.54 -12.13 -3.16
CA PHE A 49 6.94 -11.13 -2.29
C PHE A 49 6.61 -11.69 -0.90
N ALA A 50 6.04 -12.89 -0.86
CA ALA A 50 5.74 -13.63 0.38
C ALA A 50 7.02 -13.85 1.21
N ARG A 51 8.11 -14.28 0.56
CA ARG A 51 9.42 -14.48 1.18
C ARG A 51 9.97 -13.20 1.80
N VAL A 52 9.94 -12.08 1.06
CA VAL A 52 10.43 -10.78 1.55
C VAL A 52 9.56 -10.24 2.68
N GLY A 53 8.24 -10.42 2.59
CA GLY A 53 7.28 -9.97 3.60
C GLY A 53 7.29 -10.80 4.89
N GLY A 54 7.95 -11.95 4.91
CA GLY A 54 7.93 -12.90 6.03
C GLY A 54 6.56 -13.54 6.24
N VAL A 55 5.77 -13.69 5.18
CA VAL A 55 4.39 -14.21 5.21
C VAL A 55 4.27 -15.39 4.26
N GLY A 56 3.44 -16.39 4.58
CA GLY A 56 3.22 -17.52 3.67
C GLY A 56 2.49 -17.09 2.39
N ALA A 57 2.81 -17.71 1.24
CA ALA A 57 2.23 -17.33 -0.05
C ALA A 57 0.69 -17.36 -0.09
N TRP A 58 0.07 -18.33 0.60
CA TRP A 58 -1.39 -18.37 0.77
C TRP A 58 -1.91 -17.14 1.54
N GLU A 59 -1.23 -16.73 2.60
CA GLU A 59 -1.65 -15.59 3.41
C GLU A 59 -1.45 -14.29 2.64
N THR A 60 -0.39 -14.20 1.85
CA THR A 60 -0.15 -13.12 0.89
C THR A 60 -1.29 -12.99 -0.13
N ALA A 61 -1.72 -14.09 -0.75
CA ALA A 61 -2.86 -14.10 -1.68
C ALA A 61 -4.17 -13.72 -0.99
N ARG A 62 -4.39 -14.21 0.23
CA ARG A 62 -5.57 -13.85 1.03
C ARG A 62 -5.60 -12.36 1.38
N LEU A 63 -4.46 -11.78 1.78
CA LEU A 63 -4.34 -10.37 2.10
C LEU A 63 -4.62 -9.49 0.87
N GLU A 64 -4.10 -9.87 -0.30
CA GLU A 64 -4.40 -9.22 -1.57
C GLU A 64 -5.92 -9.23 -1.86
N ALA A 65 -6.55 -10.40 -1.76
CA ALA A 65 -7.98 -10.55 -2.01
C ALA A 65 -8.85 -9.76 -1.01
N CYS A 66 -8.51 -9.78 0.28
CA CYS A 66 -9.20 -9.00 1.31
C CYS A 66 -9.12 -7.50 1.03
N LEU A 67 -7.91 -6.99 0.74
CA LEU A 67 -7.74 -5.58 0.39
C LEU A 67 -8.55 -5.22 -0.85
N MET A 68 -8.56 -6.10 -1.86
CA MET A 68 -9.30 -5.84 -3.09
C MET A 68 -10.81 -5.81 -2.91
N TYR A 69 -11.32 -6.72 -2.07
CA TYR A 69 -12.73 -6.72 -1.67
C TYR A 69 -13.11 -5.45 -0.91
N ASP A 70 -12.28 -5.05 0.07
CA ASP A 70 -12.51 -3.84 0.86
C ASP A 70 -12.48 -2.57 -0.01
N LEU A 71 -11.68 -2.56 -1.07
CA LEU A 71 -11.59 -1.47 -2.05
C LEU A 71 -12.58 -1.61 -3.22
N ARG A 72 -13.50 -2.58 -3.17
CA ARG A 72 -14.49 -2.86 -4.23
C ARG A 72 -13.87 -3.02 -5.62
N PHE A 73 -12.72 -3.68 -5.70
CA PHE A 73 -11.97 -3.90 -6.96
C PHE A 73 -11.60 -2.61 -7.71
N CYS A 74 -11.49 -1.48 -7.00
CA CYS A 74 -10.99 -0.22 -7.55
C CYS A 74 -9.66 0.14 -6.87
N PRO A 75 -8.54 -0.55 -7.18
CA PRO A 75 -7.27 -0.33 -6.51
C PRO A 75 -6.59 0.96 -6.96
N LEU A 76 -6.80 1.36 -8.21
CA LEU A 76 -6.06 2.47 -8.79
C LEU A 76 -6.52 3.81 -8.18
N PRO A 77 -5.63 4.55 -7.51
CA PRO A 77 -5.76 6.00 -7.43
C PRO A 77 -5.75 6.53 -8.87
N GLY A 78 -6.66 7.46 -9.21
CA GLY A 78 -6.58 8.13 -10.50
C GLY A 78 -5.21 8.83 -10.67
N PRO A 79 -4.82 9.25 -11.89
CA PRO A 79 -3.58 10.02 -12.07
C PRO A 79 -3.50 11.25 -11.15
N SER A 80 -4.65 11.81 -10.80
CA SER A 80 -4.83 12.90 -9.83
C SER A 80 -4.51 12.50 -8.38
N ASP A 81 -4.78 11.26 -8.00
CA ASP A 81 -4.60 10.79 -6.62
C ASP A 81 -3.11 10.50 -6.32
N VAL A 82 -2.34 10.07 -7.33
CA VAL A 82 -0.89 9.90 -7.19
C VAL A 82 -0.21 11.25 -6.98
N SER A 83 -0.61 12.28 -7.74
CA SER A 83 -0.08 13.64 -7.56
C SER A 83 -0.50 14.26 -6.23
N ILE A 84 -1.72 13.97 -5.74
CA ILE A 84 -2.19 14.39 -4.40
C ILE A 84 -1.40 13.70 -3.28
N VAL A 85 -1.09 12.41 -3.41
CA VAL A 85 -0.28 11.70 -2.40
C VAL A 85 1.17 12.21 -2.41
N MET A 86 1.74 12.44 -3.59
CA MET A 86 3.08 13.01 -3.70
C MET A 86 3.15 14.45 -3.17
N SER A 87 2.14 15.28 -3.42
CA SER A 87 2.08 16.64 -2.89
C SER A 87 1.84 16.68 -1.38
N ALA A 88 1.01 15.77 -0.85
CA ALA A 88 0.82 15.61 0.59
C ALA A 88 2.12 15.16 1.29
N LEU A 89 2.83 14.18 0.71
CA LEU A 89 4.13 13.73 1.23
C LEU A 89 5.21 14.83 1.15
N ALA A 90 5.18 15.67 0.12
CA ALA A 90 6.09 16.81 -0.01
C ALA A 90 5.74 17.94 0.97
N SER A 91 4.46 18.12 1.30
CA SER A 91 3.98 19.12 2.27
C SER A 91 4.22 18.69 3.73
N ASP A 92 4.22 17.40 4.02
CA ASP A 92 4.46 16.82 5.36
C ASP A 92 5.95 16.64 5.69
N ALA A 93 6.86 17.13 4.86
CA ALA A 93 8.29 17.15 5.15
C ALA A 93 8.71 18.52 5.70
N PRO A 94 8.61 18.80 7.02
CA PRO A 94 9.36 19.90 7.59
C PRO A 94 10.86 19.52 7.57
N ASP A 95 11.65 20.28 6.84
CA ASP A 95 13.11 20.43 7.00
C ASP A 95 13.93 19.14 7.28
N LEU A 96 13.95 18.17 6.36
CA LEU A 96 15.02 17.16 6.37
C LEU A 96 16.41 17.77 6.08
N THR A 97 16.47 18.99 5.56
CA THR A 97 17.70 19.77 5.35
C THR A 97 18.31 20.33 6.65
N ARG A 98 17.57 20.38 7.77
CA ARG A 98 18.14 20.75 9.09
C ARG A 98 18.60 19.56 9.92
N ALA A 99 18.17 18.34 9.58
CA ALA A 99 18.56 17.13 10.31
C ALA A 99 19.94 16.58 9.90
N PHE A 100 20.53 17.11 8.82
CA PHE A 100 21.85 16.73 8.30
C PHE A 100 22.77 17.95 8.07
N ALA A 101 22.62 19.00 8.88
CA ALA A 101 23.57 20.12 8.97
C ALA A 101 24.51 19.92 10.16
#